data_AF-A0A2E5UD52-F1
#
_entry.id   AF-A0A2E5UD52-F1
#
_cell.length_a   1.000
_cell.length_b   1.000
_cell.length_c   1.000
_cell.angle_alpha   90.00
_cell.angle_beta   90.00
_cell.angle_gamma   90.00
#
_symmetry.space_group_name_H-M   'P 1'
#
loop_
_entity.id
_entity.type
_entity.pdbx_description
1 polymer ?
#
loop_
_entity_poly.entity_id
_entity_poly.type
_entity_poly.pdbx_seq_one_letter_code
_entity_poly.pdbx_strand_id
1 'polypeptide(L)'
;MANTFSAPASGSGLIPSPDAVVSGQIIQSSTISNLSNMVNYTHAQLGCSPVVSQGWPDGVFAVTGTPTAPNARWRIPVPSNAHSTLLIHVKADNSSNAGSITLEELTNNNTSTINLTSTSRWYEATLSVGAQAGTYLEITATADATGGTTTISYLSLQWQPLTSPLAAGVVSSKHSGSNITPMGANRSAADNPLSSARGVALTNTLRELAKRPRVFFAWSGLQNVAPVTAPKTLLPGDFSSKSALSRKWGGSRAREHEYEAHIYAATHGNGHDRDIIWRDQRNTVPAAQVVPAWQTLTTDEPDRVTERPPAADLELLRDGPTQPAESAQRAPASPIWSMIVWGP
;
A
#
# COMPACT_ATOMS: atom_id res chain seq x y z
N MET A 1 22.95 -2.21 22.97
CA MET A 1 21.89 -1.34 23.53
C MET A 1 20.61 -1.61 22.75
N ALA A 2 19.52 -1.99 23.40
CA ALA A 2 18.32 -2.47 22.72
C ALA A 2 17.20 -1.41 22.70
N ASN A 3 16.62 -1.18 21.53
CA ASN A 3 15.44 -0.34 21.34
C ASN A 3 14.20 -1.24 21.47
N THR A 4 13.83 -1.57 22.71
CA THR A 4 12.69 -2.46 22.98
C THR A 4 11.36 -1.73 22.93
N PHE A 5 10.31 -2.49 22.64
CA PHE A 5 8.92 -2.07 22.80
C PHE A 5 8.04 -3.26 23.18
N SER A 6 6.85 -2.95 23.68
CA SER A 6 5.78 -3.89 24.00
C SER A 6 4.47 -3.36 23.42
N ALA A 7 3.55 -4.25 23.02
CA ALA A 7 2.28 -3.83 22.42
C ALA A 7 1.41 -3.06 23.42
N PRO A 8 0.78 -1.92 23.06
CA PRO A 8 -0.03 -1.13 23.99
C PRO A 8 -1.20 -1.92 24.63
N ALA A 9 -1.71 -2.92 23.92
CA ALA A 9 -2.80 -3.79 24.38
C ALA A 9 -2.35 -4.89 25.35
N SER A 10 -1.06 -5.03 25.68
CA SER A 10 -0.56 -6.08 26.59
C SER A 10 -0.91 -5.86 28.07
N GLY A 11 -1.81 -4.93 28.40
CA GLY A 11 -2.29 -4.67 29.77
C GLY A 11 -1.30 -3.94 30.68
N SER A 12 -0.12 -3.55 30.20
CA SER A 12 0.98 -3.00 31.01
C SER A 12 0.98 -1.48 31.16
N GLY A 13 -0.17 -0.80 30.98
CA GLY A 13 -0.26 0.66 31.20
C GLY A 13 0.71 1.49 30.36
N LEU A 14 0.98 1.05 29.12
CA LEU A 14 2.04 1.61 28.25
C LEU A 14 1.62 2.86 27.48
N ILE A 15 0.36 3.26 27.58
CA ILE A 15 -0.15 4.49 26.96
C ILE A 15 0.13 5.63 27.93
N PRO A 16 0.95 6.63 27.57
CA PRO A 16 1.18 7.80 28.40
C PRO A 16 -0.15 8.58 28.51
N SER A 17 -0.51 8.97 29.72
CA SER A 17 -1.67 9.84 29.91
C SER A 17 -1.37 11.23 29.33
N PRO A 18 -2.27 11.79 28.50
CA PRO A 18 -2.11 13.17 28.02
C PRO A 18 -2.13 14.19 29.17
N ASP A 19 -2.79 13.87 30.29
CA ASP A 19 -2.84 14.75 31.46
C ASP A 19 -1.50 14.80 32.22
N ALA A 20 -0.66 13.77 32.07
CA ALA A 20 0.65 13.68 32.73
C ALA A 20 1.72 14.62 32.11
N VAL A 21 1.39 15.28 31.00
CA VAL A 21 2.27 16.26 30.33
C VAL A 21 1.70 17.68 30.33
N VAL A 22 0.71 17.95 31.19
CA VAL A 22 0.15 19.29 31.37
C VAL A 22 1.13 20.19 32.14
N SER A 23 1.22 21.45 31.73
CA SER A 23 2.04 22.46 32.39
C SER A 23 1.72 22.56 33.89
N GLY A 24 2.75 22.50 34.73
CA GLY A 24 2.62 22.59 36.19
C GLY A 24 2.53 21.24 36.90
N GLN A 25 2.43 20.12 36.18
CA GLN A 25 2.55 18.78 36.77
C GLN A 25 3.99 18.24 36.68
N ILE A 26 4.35 17.37 37.63
CA ILE A 26 5.64 16.67 37.62
C ILE A 26 5.59 15.60 36.52
N ILE A 27 6.43 15.74 35.51
CA ILE A 27 6.59 14.72 34.47
C ILE A 27 7.30 13.51 35.10
N GLN A 28 6.57 12.41 35.24
CA GLN A 28 7.11 11.18 35.79
C GLN A 28 8.02 10.47 34.78
N SER A 29 9.08 9.82 35.27
CA SER A 29 9.98 9.01 34.43
C SER A 29 9.25 7.87 33.69
N SER A 30 8.21 7.30 34.32
CA SER A 30 7.31 6.32 33.70
C SER A 30 6.63 6.85 32.44
N THR A 31 6.24 8.13 32.41
CA THR A 31 5.59 8.76 31.26
C THR A 31 6.55 8.85 30.07
N ILE A 32 7.81 9.20 30.31
CA ILE A 32 8.85 9.30 29.27
C ILE A 32 9.23 7.90 28.75
N SER A 33 9.30 6.91 29.63
CA SER A 33 9.54 5.51 29.26
C SER A 33 8.42 4.95 28.38
N ASN A 34 7.15 5.16 28.78
CA ASN A 34 5.97 4.76 28.01
C ASN A 34 5.91 5.43 26.65
N LEU A 35 6.20 6.72 26.58
CA LEU A 35 6.25 7.45 25.32
C LEU A 35 7.34 6.93 24.38
N SER A 36 8.51 6.58 24.93
CA SER A 36 9.60 5.98 24.15
C SER A 36 9.21 4.59 23.62
N ASN A 37 8.53 3.79 24.44
CA ASN A 37 7.98 2.50 24.03
C ASN A 37 6.95 2.67 22.90
N MET A 38 6.01 3.61 23.04
CA MET A 38 5.01 3.89 22.00
C MET A 38 5.63 4.36 20.68
N VAL A 39 6.68 5.18 20.71
CA VAL A 39 7.37 5.62 19.49
C VAL A 39 8.03 4.43 18.80
N ASN A 40 8.69 3.55 19.54
CA ASN A 40 9.29 2.33 19.00
C ASN A 40 8.23 1.36 18.45
N TYR A 41 7.14 1.15 19.17
CA TYR A 41 6.01 0.34 18.71
C TYR A 41 5.39 0.91 17.43
N THR A 42 5.17 2.22 17.39
CA THR A 42 4.64 2.92 16.21
C THR A 42 5.61 2.79 15.05
N HIS A 43 6.92 2.93 15.28
CA HIS A 43 7.94 2.70 14.26
C HIS A 43 7.90 1.27 13.68
N ALA A 44 7.61 0.27 14.51
CA ALA A 44 7.55 -1.13 14.11
C ALA A 44 6.27 -1.52 13.36
N GLN A 45 5.14 -0.88 13.66
CA GLN A 45 3.80 -1.32 13.23
C GLN A 45 3.12 -0.36 12.24
N LEU A 46 3.41 0.94 12.32
CA LEU A 46 2.71 1.94 11.51
C LEU A 46 3.12 1.83 10.03
N GLY A 47 2.14 1.66 9.14
CA GLY A 47 2.35 1.40 7.72
C GLY A 47 2.41 -0.09 7.35
N CYS A 48 2.25 -0.99 8.32
CA CYS A 48 2.23 -2.44 8.10
C CYS A 48 0.83 -3.02 7.90
N SER A 49 -0.18 -2.18 7.69
CA SER A 49 -1.52 -2.62 7.26
C SER A 49 -1.47 -3.23 5.86
N PRO A 50 -2.48 -4.01 5.44
CA PRO A 50 -2.55 -4.53 4.07
C PRO A 50 -2.40 -3.40 3.03
N VAL A 51 -1.34 -3.49 2.23
CA VAL A 51 -1.02 -2.55 1.14
C VAL A 51 -1.64 -2.99 -0.18
N VAL A 52 -1.96 -4.27 -0.32
CA VAL A 52 -2.80 -4.82 -1.37
C VAL A 52 -3.83 -5.72 -0.72
N SER A 53 -5.09 -5.56 -1.07
CA SER A 53 -6.17 -6.46 -0.70
C SER A 53 -7.15 -6.48 -1.87
N GLN A 54 -7.08 -7.56 -2.66
CA GLN A 54 -7.87 -7.69 -3.86
C GLN A 54 -8.48 -9.08 -3.94
N GLY A 55 -9.79 -9.11 -4.14
CA GLY A 55 -10.55 -10.32 -4.41
C GLY A 55 -11.11 -10.32 -5.82
N TRP A 56 -11.29 -11.51 -6.37
CA TRP A 56 -11.90 -11.73 -7.67
C TRP A 56 -13.06 -12.73 -7.52
N PRO A 57 -14.16 -12.54 -8.26
CA PRO A 57 -15.19 -13.55 -8.40
C PRO A 57 -14.63 -14.84 -9.00
N ASP A 58 -15.34 -15.94 -8.78
CA ASP A 58 -14.92 -17.26 -9.25
C ASP A 58 -14.72 -17.28 -10.77
N GLY A 59 -13.60 -17.87 -11.20
CA GLY A 59 -13.25 -18.01 -12.62
C GLY A 59 -12.70 -16.75 -13.30
N VAL A 60 -12.61 -15.60 -12.61
CA VAL A 60 -12.06 -14.36 -13.18
C VAL A 60 -10.53 -14.39 -13.23
N PHE A 61 -9.88 -14.82 -12.14
CA PHE A 61 -8.45 -15.07 -12.13
C PHE A 61 -8.18 -16.57 -12.22
N ALA A 62 -8.52 -17.16 -13.36
CA ALA A 62 -8.21 -18.55 -13.68
C ALA A 62 -7.08 -18.63 -14.70
N VAL A 63 -6.17 -19.59 -14.57
CA VAL A 63 -5.09 -19.87 -15.52
C VAL A 63 -5.09 -21.38 -15.79
N THR A 64 -4.89 -21.79 -17.05
CA THR A 64 -4.92 -23.19 -17.51
C THR A 64 -3.59 -23.69 -18.07
N GLY A 65 -2.52 -22.90 -17.92
CA GLY A 65 -1.17 -23.24 -18.34
C GLY A 65 -0.15 -22.30 -17.71
N THR A 66 1.04 -22.23 -18.29
CA THR A 66 2.12 -21.38 -17.80
C THR A 66 2.11 -20.04 -18.54
N PRO A 67 1.75 -18.92 -17.90
CA PRO A 67 1.74 -17.63 -18.55
C PRO A 67 3.17 -17.15 -18.83
N THR A 68 3.39 -16.52 -19.99
CA THR A 68 4.69 -15.97 -20.40
C THR A 68 4.96 -14.57 -19.84
N ALA A 69 3.97 -13.97 -19.18
CA ALA A 69 4.03 -12.62 -18.62
C ALA A 69 3.12 -12.53 -17.38
N PRO A 70 3.42 -11.62 -16.43
CA PRO A 70 2.70 -11.54 -15.16
C PRO A 70 1.21 -11.29 -15.33
N ASN A 71 0.38 -11.84 -14.46
CA ASN A 71 -1.08 -11.68 -14.51
C ASN A 71 -1.54 -10.36 -13.91
N ALA A 72 -0.92 -9.91 -12.83
CA ALA A 72 -1.26 -8.68 -12.11
C ALA A 72 0.01 -7.92 -11.69
N ARG A 73 -0.12 -6.60 -11.49
CA ARG A 73 0.96 -5.71 -11.05
C ARG A 73 0.46 -4.66 -10.06
N TRP A 74 1.26 -4.35 -9.06
CA TRP A 74 0.99 -3.32 -8.06
C TRP A 74 2.25 -2.51 -7.76
N ARG A 75 2.10 -1.23 -7.41
CA ARG A 75 3.16 -0.36 -6.87
C ARG A 75 2.87 0.04 -5.43
N ILE A 76 3.49 -0.66 -4.48
CA ILE A 76 3.25 -0.44 -3.05
C ILE A 76 4.25 0.55 -2.46
N PRO A 77 3.83 1.37 -1.48
CA PRO A 77 4.75 2.28 -0.81
C PRO A 77 5.62 1.55 0.23
N VAL A 78 6.82 2.08 0.48
CA VAL A 78 7.81 1.52 1.41
C VAL A 78 7.79 2.32 2.74
N PRO A 79 7.35 1.74 3.87
CA PRO A 79 7.23 2.45 5.14
C PRO A 79 8.57 2.97 5.70
N SER A 80 9.64 2.18 5.56
CA SER A 80 11.02 2.57 5.83
C SER A 80 11.99 1.55 5.24
N ASN A 81 13.28 1.90 5.15
CA ASN A 81 14.33 0.97 4.69
C ASN A 81 14.54 -0.25 5.61
N ALA A 82 14.00 -0.24 6.83
CA ALA A 82 14.05 -1.37 7.75
C ALA A 82 12.98 -2.44 7.47
N HIS A 83 11.89 -2.08 6.79
CA HIS A 83 10.83 -3.03 6.41
C HIS A 83 11.25 -3.75 5.13
N SER A 84 11.86 -4.92 5.28
CA SER A 84 12.47 -5.68 4.17
C SER A 84 11.71 -6.94 3.78
N THR A 85 10.54 -7.19 4.38
CA THR A 85 9.79 -8.42 4.17
C THR A 85 8.31 -8.12 4.02
N LEU A 86 7.68 -8.73 3.02
CA LEU A 86 6.24 -8.75 2.80
C LEU A 86 5.66 -10.09 3.24
N LEU A 87 4.53 -10.05 3.93
CA LEU A 87 3.69 -11.21 4.20
C LEU A 87 2.65 -11.31 3.09
N ILE A 88 2.51 -12.52 2.55
CA ILE A 88 1.63 -12.83 1.43
C ILE A 88 0.56 -13.78 1.93
N HIS A 89 -0.70 -13.42 1.66
CA HIS A 89 -1.87 -14.25 1.94
C HIS A 89 -2.62 -14.47 0.64
N VAL A 90 -2.81 -15.72 0.24
CA VAL A 90 -3.51 -16.07 -0.99
C VAL A 90 -4.62 -17.07 -0.68
N LYS A 91 -5.81 -16.80 -1.22
CA LYS A 91 -6.86 -17.80 -1.35
C LYS A 91 -6.89 -18.29 -2.79
N ALA A 92 -6.62 -19.57 -2.99
CA ALA A 92 -6.56 -20.17 -4.31
C ALA A 92 -7.07 -21.61 -4.28
N ASP A 93 -7.60 -22.05 -5.42
CA ASP A 93 -7.98 -23.42 -5.68
C ASP A 93 -7.21 -23.90 -6.91
N ASN A 94 -6.71 -25.14 -6.85
CA ASN A 94 -6.08 -25.78 -8.00
C ASN A 94 -6.73 -27.14 -8.26
N SER A 95 -7.07 -27.41 -9.51
CA SER A 95 -7.63 -28.70 -9.92
C SER A 95 -6.57 -29.81 -10.00
N SER A 96 -5.28 -29.46 -9.95
CA SER A 96 -4.14 -30.37 -9.86
C SER A 96 -3.33 -30.13 -8.56
N ASN A 97 -2.25 -30.90 -8.35
CA ASN A 97 -1.27 -30.64 -7.28
C ASN A 97 0.02 -30.00 -7.81
N ALA A 98 -0.03 -29.34 -8.97
CA ALA A 98 1.15 -28.81 -9.66
C ALA A 98 1.02 -27.34 -10.09
N GLY A 99 0.07 -26.61 -9.52
CA GLY A 99 -0.10 -25.18 -9.76
C GLY A 99 0.74 -24.35 -8.79
N SER A 100 1.02 -23.11 -9.15
CA SER A 100 1.75 -22.19 -8.28
C SER A 100 1.32 -20.75 -8.50
N ILE A 101 1.62 -19.90 -7.52
CA ILE A 101 1.61 -18.46 -7.71
C ILE A 101 2.95 -17.89 -7.25
N THR A 102 3.61 -17.16 -8.15
CA THR A 102 4.87 -16.49 -7.90
C THR A 102 4.64 -15.00 -7.81
N LEU A 103 5.09 -14.41 -6.71
CA LEU A 103 5.18 -12.96 -6.56
C LEU A 103 6.63 -12.54 -6.75
N GLU A 104 6.83 -11.51 -7.57
CA GLU A 104 8.14 -10.97 -7.90
C GLU A 104 8.20 -9.48 -7.57
N GLU A 105 9.30 -9.07 -6.96
CA GLU A 105 9.68 -7.70 -6.70
C GLU A 105 10.66 -7.22 -7.77
N LEU A 106 10.26 -6.22 -8.57
CA LEU A 106 10.95 -5.90 -9.82
C LEU A 106 12.25 -5.08 -9.66
N THR A 107 12.53 -4.48 -8.50
CA THR A 107 13.75 -3.66 -8.32
C THR A 107 14.97 -4.55 -8.14
N ASN A 108 14.85 -5.62 -7.34
CA ASN A 108 15.95 -6.55 -7.09
C ASN A 108 15.68 -7.97 -7.59
N ASN A 109 14.56 -8.20 -8.29
CA ASN A 109 14.11 -9.51 -8.79
C ASN A 109 13.98 -10.56 -7.68
N ASN A 110 13.56 -10.15 -6.48
CA ASN A 110 13.27 -11.10 -5.41
C ASN A 110 11.94 -11.79 -5.69
N THR A 111 11.89 -13.11 -5.56
CA THR A 111 10.68 -13.90 -5.84
C THR A 111 10.26 -14.73 -4.64
N SER A 112 8.96 -14.93 -4.49
CA SER A 112 8.36 -15.88 -3.56
C SER A 112 7.32 -16.71 -4.31
N THR A 113 7.49 -18.03 -4.30
CA THR A 113 6.58 -18.97 -4.99
C THR A 113 5.83 -19.79 -3.97
N ILE A 114 4.50 -19.80 -4.12
CA ILE A 114 3.58 -20.61 -3.33
C ILE A 114 3.12 -21.75 -4.23
N ASN A 115 3.36 -22.99 -3.80
CA ASN A 115 2.85 -24.18 -4.48
C ASN A 115 1.42 -24.46 -4.03
N LEU A 116 0.51 -24.62 -4.99
CA LEU A 116 -0.92 -24.78 -4.78
C LEU A 116 -1.31 -26.26 -4.91
N THR A 117 -2.02 -26.75 -3.90
CA THR A 117 -2.53 -28.11 -3.84
C THR A 117 -4.05 -28.14 -4.01
N SER A 118 -4.60 -29.31 -4.31
CA SER A 118 -6.04 -29.50 -4.47
C SER A 118 -6.80 -29.59 -3.13
N THR A 119 -6.09 -29.61 -1.99
CA THR A 119 -6.66 -29.84 -0.66
C THR A 119 -6.68 -28.60 0.22
N SER A 120 -5.75 -27.67 -0.01
CA SER A 120 -5.64 -26.41 0.72
C SER A 120 -6.23 -25.27 -0.10
N ARG A 121 -6.87 -24.32 0.60
CA ARG A 121 -7.46 -23.14 -0.02
C ARG A 121 -6.81 -21.83 0.39
N TRP A 122 -6.12 -21.84 1.53
CA TRP A 122 -5.45 -20.68 2.08
C TRP A 122 -3.97 -20.98 2.19
N TYR A 123 -3.18 -20.04 1.71
CA TYR A 123 -1.74 -20.12 1.64
C TYR A 123 -1.11 -18.86 2.19
N GLU A 124 -0.01 -19.05 2.91
CA GLU A 124 0.79 -17.98 3.46
C GLU A 124 2.23 -18.14 3.01
N ALA A 125 2.87 -17.02 2.67
CA ALA A 125 4.30 -16.99 2.39
C ALA A 125 4.89 -15.65 2.78
N THR A 126 6.21 -15.57 2.68
CA THR A 126 6.94 -14.33 2.85
C THR A 126 7.75 -14.03 1.60
N LEU A 127 7.89 -12.76 1.28
CA LEU A 127 8.77 -12.27 0.22
C LEU A 127 9.77 -11.32 0.86
N SER A 128 11.02 -11.75 0.92
CA SER A 128 12.14 -10.94 1.38
C SER A 128 12.60 -10.04 0.24
N VAL A 129 12.32 -8.73 0.36
CA VAL A 129 12.66 -7.72 -0.65
C VAL A 129 13.96 -6.98 -0.32
N GLY A 130 14.53 -7.20 0.87
CA GLY A 130 15.74 -6.50 1.31
C GLY A 130 15.50 -5.02 1.63
N ALA A 131 16.60 -4.29 1.88
CA ALA A 131 16.52 -2.86 2.19
C ALA A 131 16.23 -2.06 0.92
N GLN A 132 15.11 -1.35 0.92
CA GLN A 132 14.64 -0.62 -0.25
C GLN A 132 15.27 0.79 -0.34
N ALA A 133 15.79 1.13 -1.52
CA ALA A 133 16.36 2.45 -1.79
C ALA A 133 15.27 3.48 -2.15
N GLY A 134 14.27 3.07 -2.92
CA GLY A 134 13.15 3.90 -3.38
C GLY A 134 12.03 4.08 -2.36
N THR A 135 11.09 4.97 -2.70
CA THR A 135 9.84 5.20 -1.97
C THR A 135 8.75 4.18 -2.30
N TYR A 136 8.82 3.57 -3.47
CA TYR A 136 7.87 2.58 -3.93
C TYR A 136 8.57 1.32 -4.41
N LEU A 137 7.82 0.23 -4.35
CA LEU A 137 8.20 -1.08 -4.82
C LEU A 137 7.17 -1.58 -5.82
N GLU A 138 7.62 -2.17 -6.92
CA GLU A 138 6.72 -2.82 -7.87
C GLU A 138 6.69 -4.33 -7.64
N ILE A 139 5.48 -4.86 -7.47
CA ILE A 139 5.21 -6.28 -7.28
C ILE A 139 4.38 -6.79 -8.45
N THR A 140 4.79 -7.91 -9.03
CA THR A 140 3.99 -8.66 -10.01
C THR A 140 3.57 -10.01 -9.44
N ALA A 141 2.40 -10.49 -9.85
CA ALA A 141 1.94 -11.85 -9.55
C ALA A 141 1.72 -12.63 -10.84
N THR A 142 2.23 -13.86 -10.85
CA THR A 142 2.16 -14.80 -11.96
C THR A 142 1.64 -16.14 -11.44
N ALA A 143 0.48 -16.57 -11.88
CA ALA A 143 -0.11 -17.85 -11.53
C ALA A 143 0.15 -18.86 -12.64
N ASP A 144 0.67 -20.04 -12.29
CA ASP A 144 0.91 -21.15 -13.21
C ASP A 144 -0.03 -22.30 -12.88
N ALA A 145 -0.52 -22.97 -13.91
CA ALA A 145 -1.39 -24.13 -13.81
C ALA A 145 -0.83 -25.30 -14.63
N THR A 146 0.26 -25.89 -14.15
CA THR A 146 0.81 -27.11 -14.76
C THR A 146 -0.20 -28.27 -14.58
N GLY A 147 -0.73 -28.78 -15.69
CA GLY A 147 -1.60 -29.96 -15.72
C GLY A 147 -3.01 -29.77 -15.12
N GLY A 148 -3.52 -28.55 -15.04
CA GLY A 148 -4.84 -28.28 -14.45
C GLY A 148 -5.33 -26.85 -14.66
N THR A 149 -6.22 -26.40 -13.79
CA THR A 149 -6.67 -25.00 -13.69
C THR A 149 -6.37 -24.47 -12.30
N THR A 150 -5.61 -23.37 -12.23
CA THR A 150 -5.40 -22.62 -11.00
C THR A 150 -6.30 -21.41 -10.99
N THR A 151 -7.08 -21.25 -9.92
CA THR A 151 -7.97 -20.11 -9.72
C THR A 151 -7.58 -19.35 -8.45
N ILE A 152 -7.36 -18.05 -8.55
CA ILE A 152 -7.04 -17.17 -7.43
C ILE A 152 -8.28 -16.35 -7.06
N SER A 153 -8.84 -16.57 -5.87
CA SER A 153 -10.01 -15.82 -5.41
C SER A 153 -9.62 -14.55 -4.65
N TYR A 154 -8.49 -14.56 -3.94
CA TYR A 154 -8.08 -13.43 -3.11
C TYR A 154 -6.57 -13.39 -2.92
N LEU A 155 -6.02 -12.17 -2.88
CA LEU A 155 -4.62 -11.90 -2.61
C LEU A 155 -4.50 -10.68 -1.70
N SER A 156 -3.66 -10.81 -0.66
CA SER A 156 -3.33 -9.73 0.24
C SER A 156 -1.83 -9.66 0.49
N LEU A 157 -1.30 -8.45 0.46
CA LEU A 157 0.10 -8.14 0.76
C LEU A 157 0.15 -7.15 1.91
N GLN A 158 1.03 -7.39 2.87
CA GLN A 158 1.28 -6.47 3.99
C GLN A 158 2.76 -6.48 4.34
N TRP A 159 3.29 -5.35 4.79
CA TRP A 159 4.64 -5.33 5.34
C TRP A 159 4.70 -6.11 6.64
N GLN A 160 5.74 -6.92 6.82
CA GLN A 160 5.98 -7.59 8.08
C GLN A 160 6.36 -6.54 9.13
N PRO A 161 5.64 -6.43 10.26
CA PRO A 161 6.04 -5.54 11.33
C PRO A 161 7.42 -5.89 11.89
N LEU A 162 8.19 -4.87 12.28
CA LEU A 162 9.48 -5.09 12.91
C LEU A 162 9.30 -5.76 14.28
N THR A 163 10.26 -6.61 14.64
CA THR A 163 10.27 -7.28 15.94
C THR A 163 11.07 -6.46 16.96
N SER A 164 10.64 -6.55 18.22
CA SER A 164 11.42 -6.02 19.35
C SER A 164 12.54 -7.02 19.69
N PRO A 165 13.78 -6.58 19.98
CA PRO A 165 14.24 -5.19 19.96
C PRO A 165 14.53 -4.66 18.55
N LEU A 166 14.24 -3.39 18.32
CA LEU A 166 14.60 -2.70 17.08
C LEU A 166 16.13 -2.55 16.98
N ALA A 167 16.63 -2.57 15.75
CA ALA A 167 18.03 -2.29 15.45
C ALA A 167 18.45 -0.91 16.00
N ALA A 168 19.72 -0.79 16.38
CA ALA A 168 20.31 0.47 16.79
C ALA A 168 20.58 1.36 15.57
N GLY A 169 20.47 2.67 15.75
CA GLY A 169 20.79 3.65 14.72
C GLY A 169 19.57 4.35 14.14
N VAL A 170 19.82 5.12 13.09
CA VAL A 170 18.83 5.97 12.44
C VAL A 170 18.24 5.23 11.24
N VAL A 171 16.91 5.25 11.13
CA VAL A 171 16.16 4.60 10.06
C VAL A 171 15.62 5.69 9.14
N SER A 172 15.88 5.59 7.84
CA SER A 172 15.42 6.60 6.88
C SER A 172 13.93 6.43 6.61
N SER A 173 13.16 7.49 6.80
CA SER A 173 11.81 7.60 6.26
C SER A 173 11.92 7.97 4.79
N LYS A 174 11.41 7.09 3.92
CA LYS A 174 11.56 7.28 2.47
C LYS A 174 10.67 8.40 1.93
N HIS A 175 9.49 8.59 2.52
CA HIS A 175 8.48 9.52 2.02
C HIS A 175 8.66 10.98 2.46
N SER A 176 9.59 11.24 3.38
CA SER A 176 9.77 12.57 3.97
C SER A 176 11.22 13.06 3.92
N GLY A 177 12.14 12.26 3.36
CA GLY A 177 13.56 12.58 3.24
C GLY A 177 14.31 12.69 4.57
N SER A 178 13.63 12.43 5.69
CA SER A 178 14.12 12.63 7.05
C SER A 178 14.20 11.32 7.82
N ASN A 179 14.77 11.39 9.02
CA ASN A 179 15.28 10.26 9.75
C ASN A 179 14.42 9.94 10.98
N ILE A 180 13.98 8.70 11.10
CA ILE A 180 13.34 8.15 12.29
C ILE A 180 14.43 7.62 13.20
N THR A 181 14.46 8.11 14.44
CA THR A 181 15.42 7.63 15.46
C THR A 181 14.66 6.87 16.53
N PRO A 182 14.75 5.52 16.57
CA PRO A 182 14.19 4.73 17.67
C PRO A 182 14.76 5.19 19.02
N MET A 183 13.92 5.16 20.05
CA MET A 183 14.23 5.67 21.37
C MET A 183 14.72 4.52 22.25
N GLY A 184 15.98 4.57 22.70
CA GLY A 184 16.54 3.54 23.57
C GLY A 184 15.83 3.46 24.93
N ALA A 185 15.39 2.25 25.32
CA ALA A 185 14.62 2.03 26.55
C ALA A 185 15.38 2.46 27.81
N ASN A 186 16.67 2.11 27.93
CA ASN A 186 17.50 2.48 29.08
C ASN A 186 17.79 3.97 29.16
N ARG A 187 17.70 4.69 28.03
CA ARG A 187 17.89 6.14 28.02
C ARG A 187 16.67 6.87 28.56
N SER A 188 15.50 6.23 28.70
CA SER A 188 14.27 6.83 29.22
C SER A 188 13.99 6.50 30.69
N ALA A 189 14.99 5.96 31.39
CA ALA A 189 14.90 5.64 32.81
C ALA A 189 14.93 6.90 33.70
N ALA A 190 14.59 6.73 34.99
CA ALA A 190 14.55 7.81 35.97
C ALA A 190 15.88 8.61 36.07
N ASP A 191 17.01 7.93 35.89
CA ASP A 191 18.35 8.54 35.99
C ASP A 191 18.80 9.26 34.72
N ASN A 192 17.98 9.25 33.65
CA ASN A 192 18.29 9.86 32.37
C ASN A 192 17.22 10.90 32.00
N PRO A 193 17.30 12.14 32.53
CA PRO A 193 16.33 13.18 32.24
C PRO A 193 16.25 13.49 30.75
N LEU A 194 15.05 13.83 30.26
CA LEU A 194 14.83 14.18 28.86
C LEU A 194 15.54 15.49 28.53
N SER A 195 16.70 15.41 27.87
CA SER A 195 17.39 16.60 27.37
C SER A 195 16.59 17.28 26.25
N SER A 196 16.79 18.59 26.07
CA SER A 196 16.17 19.37 25.00
C SER A 196 16.43 18.77 23.61
N ALA A 197 17.67 18.35 23.34
CA ALA A 197 18.05 17.67 22.10
C ALA A 197 17.22 16.40 21.83
N ARG A 198 16.87 15.67 22.90
CA ARG A 198 16.08 14.46 22.80
C ARG A 198 14.59 14.73 22.64
N GLY A 199 14.08 15.78 23.27
CA GLY A 199 12.73 16.28 23.00
C GLY A 199 12.56 16.66 21.54
N VAL A 200 13.54 17.36 20.95
CA VAL A 200 13.54 17.69 19.52
C VAL A 200 13.57 16.42 18.65
N ALA A 201 14.47 15.47 18.92
CA ALA A 201 14.55 14.21 18.17
C ALA A 201 13.24 13.40 18.22
N LEU A 202 12.58 13.40 19.37
CA LEU A 202 11.27 12.79 19.55
C LEU A 202 10.20 13.48 18.70
N THR A 203 10.10 14.81 18.76
CA THR A 203 9.10 15.55 17.98
C THR A 203 9.31 15.40 16.48
N ASN A 204 10.57 15.39 16.02
CA ASN A 204 10.90 15.13 14.63
C ASN A 204 10.49 13.71 14.25
N THR A 205 10.86 12.70 15.05
CA THR A 205 10.47 11.30 14.79
C THR A 205 8.95 11.13 14.72
N LEU A 206 8.18 11.78 15.59
CA LEU A 206 6.72 11.75 15.55
C LEU A 206 6.15 12.42 14.30
N ARG A 207 6.74 13.52 13.84
CA ARG A 207 6.38 14.17 12.55
C ARG A 207 6.67 13.24 11.38
N GLU A 208 7.80 12.53 11.41
CA GLU A 208 8.16 11.57 10.36
C GLU A 208 7.24 10.34 10.35
N LEU A 209 6.93 9.78 11.51
CA LEU A 209 5.98 8.67 11.62
C LEU A 209 4.59 9.08 11.14
N ALA A 210 4.17 10.33 11.38
CA ALA A 210 2.90 10.84 10.91
C ALA A 210 2.80 11.01 9.38
N LYS A 211 3.94 11.02 8.66
CA LYS A 211 3.98 11.10 7.18
C LYS A 211 4.07 9.73 6.51
N ARG A 212 3.99 8.64 7.28
CA ARG A 212 4.14 7.29 6.72
C ARG A 212 2.98 6.94 5.81
N PRO A 213 3.27 6.31 4.66
CA PRO A 213 2.25 6.01 3.69
C PRO A 213 1.25 4.97 4.21
N ARG A 214 -0.04 5.20 3.93
CA ARG A 214 -1.12 4.25 4.16
C ARG A 214 -1.96 4.09 2.90
N VAL A 215 -2.03 2.87 2.41
CA VAL A 215 -2.81 2.56 1.21
C VAL A 215 -4.30 2.56 1.55
N PHE A 216 -5.07 3.40 0.86
CA PHE A 216 -6.53 3.43 0.94
C PHE A 216 -7.16 2.49 -0.07
N PHE A 217 -6.55 2.38 -1.23
CA PHE A 217 -7.05 1.57 -2.33
C PHE A 217 -5.89 1.03 -3.14
N ALA A 218 -5.95 -0.26 -3.45
CA ALA A 218 -5.06 -0.93 -4.38
C ALA A 218 -5.88 -1.84 -5.28
N TRP A 219 -5.65 -1.75 -6.58
CA TRP A 219 -6.29 -2.63 -7.56
C TRP A 219 -5.40 -2.82 -8.77
N SER A 220 -5.39 -4.04 -9.30
CA SER A 220 -4.80 -4.39 -10.59
C SER A 220 -5.83 -5.09 -11.47
N GLY A 221 -5.89 -4.72 -12.73
CA GLY A 221 -6.48 -5.53 -13.78
C GLY A 221 -5.70 -6.84 -13.95
N LEU A 222 -6.34 -7.78 -14.61
CA LEU A 222 -5.75 -9.09 -14.92
C LEU A 222 -5.44 -9.18 -16.41
N GLN A 223 -4.30 -9.80 -16.73
CA GLN A 223 -3.94 -10.22 -18.08
C GLN A 223 -3.45 -11.67 -18.07
N ASN A 224 -3.33 -12.28 -19.26
CA ASN A 224 -2.86 -13.66 -19.43
C ASN A 224 -3.64 -14.68 -18.57
N VAL A 225 -4.92 -14.41 -18.35
CA VAL A 225 -5.86 -15.31 -17.67
C VAL A 225 -6.75 -16.01 -18.69
N ALA A 226 -7.29 -17.16 -18.31
CA ALA A 226 -8.21 -17.93 -19.13
C ALA A 226 -9.47 -17.10 -19.46
N PRO A 227 -10.04 -17.23 -20.67
CA PRO A 227 -11.10 -16.36 -21.18
C PRO A 227 -12.51 -16.67 -20.59
N VAL A 228 -12.59 -17.39 -19.47
CA VAL A 228 -13.84 -17.96 -18.94
C VAL A 228 -14.83 -16.85 -18.55
N THR A 229 -14.34 -15.74 -18.00
CA THR A 229 -15.12 -14.52 -17.77
C THR A 229 -14.22 -13.32 -18.06
N ALA A 230 -14.70 -12.33 -18.82
CA ALA A 230 -13.89 -11.13 -19.10
C ALA A 230 -13.46 -10.50 -17.76
N PRO A 231 -12.17 -10.19 -17.55
CA PRO A 231 -11.73 -9.55 -16.32
C PRO A 231 -12.48 -8.21 -16.18
N LYS A 232 -13.27 -8.08 -15.10
CA LYS A 232 -14.05 -6.85 -14.86
C LYS A 232 -13.06 -5.68 -14.78
N THR A 233 -13.14 -4.76 -15.74
CA THR A 233 -12.48 -3.47 -15.65
C THR A 233 -13.15 -2.65 -14.55
N LEU A 234 -12.38 -1.91 -13.76
CA LEU A 234 -12.95 -0.94 -12.82
C LEU A 234 -13.90 0.00 -13.56
N LEU A 235 -15.16 0.02 -13.16
CA LEU A 235 -16.13 0.97 -13.69
C LEU A 235 -16.12 2.25 -12.85
N PRO A 236 -16.46 3.41 -13.43
CA PRO A 236 -16.61 4.66 -12.69
C PRO A 236 -17.48 4.53 -11.42
N GLY A 237 -18.53 3.71 -11.48
CA GLY A 237 -19.41 3.43 -10.33
C GLY A 237 -18.76 2.64 -9.19
N ASP A 238 -17.69 1.88 -9.44
CA ASP A 238 -16.95 1.19 -8.38
C ASP A 238 -16.14 2.21 -7.53
N PHE A 239 -15.76 3.37 -8.10
CA PHE A 239 -15.04 4.43 -7.40
C PHE A 239 -15.91 5.26 -6.47
N SER A 240 -17.16 5.55 -6.86
CA SER A 240 -18.08 6.35 -6.04
C SER A 240 -18.39 5.66 -4.69
N SER A 241 -18.45 4.32 -4.69
CA SER A 241 -18.60 3.55 -3.45
C SER A 241 -17.38 3.63 -2.54
N LYS A 242 -16.17 3.84 -3.11
CA LYS A 242 -14.89 3.85 -2.39
C LYS A 242 -14.44 5.25 -1.97
N SER A 243 -14.82 6.30 -2.71
CA SER A 243 -14.54 7.70 -2.34
C SER A 243 -15.27 8.12 -1.05
N ALA A 244 -16.41 7.50 -0.73
CA ALA A 244 -17.09 7.71 0.55
C ALA A 244 -16.28 7.20 1.77
N LEU A 245 -15.33 6.27 1.57
CA LEU A 245 -14.48 5.73 2.64
C LEU A 245 -13.28 6.63 2.95
N SER A 246 -12.77 7.41 1.98
CA SER A 246 -11.65 8.33 2.20
C SER A 246 -12.04 9.52 3.08
N ARG A 247 -13.31 9.98 2.98
CA ARG A 247 -13.83 11.14 3.74
C ARG A 247 -14.01 10.92 5.25
N LYS A 248 -13.91 9.69 5.76
CA LYS A 248 -14.18 9.38 7.19
C LYS A 248 -13.00 9.59 8.14
N TRP A 249 -11.83 10.00 7.65
CA TRP A 249 -10.62 10.17 8.47
C TRP A 249 -10.30 11.64 8.84
N GLY A 250 -11.34 12.48 8.95
CA GLY A 250 -11.27 13.91 9.29
C GLY A 250 -10.94 14.23 10.76
N GLY A 251 -9.87 13.65 11.30
CA GLY A 251 -9.38 13.92 12.66
C GLY A 251 -8.26 14.97 12.75
N SER A 252 -7.72 15.45 11.63
CA SER A 252 -6.53 16.31 11.60
C SER A 252 -6.76 17.55 10.74
N ARG A 253 -7.48 18.54 11.29
CA ARG A 253 -7.81 19.82 10.61
C ARG A 253 -6.63 20.77 10.40
N ALA A 254 -5.38 20.30 10.49
CA ALA A 254 -4.20 21.17 10.50
C ALA A 254 -2.94 20.55 9.89
N ARG A 255 -3.06 19.52 9.05
CA ARG A 255 -1.90 18.89 8.41
C ARG A 255 -2.13 18.83 6.91
N GLU A 256 -1.09 19.23 6.17
CA GLU A 256 -0.91 19.06 4.73
C GLU A 256 -1.01 17.57 4.39
N HIS A 257 -2.24 17.06 4.21
CA HIS A 257 -2.46 15.69 3.79
C HIS A 257 -2.37 15.64 2.28
N GLU A 258 -1.20 15.20 1.79
CA GLU A 258 -0.99 14.92 0.38
C GLU A 258 -1.53 13.52 0.07
N TYR A 259 -2.46 13.44 -0.87
CA TYR A 259 -2.91 12.18 -1.44
C TYR A 259 -2.20 11.95 -2.76
N GLU A 260 -1.67 10.76 -2.95
CA GLU A 260 -1.00 10.39 -4.19
C GLU A 260 -1.67 9.17 -4.81
N ALA A 261 -2.00 9.27 -6.10
CA ALA A 261 -2.49 8.20 -6.93
C ALA A 261 -1.41 7.78 -7.93
N HIS A 262 -1.01 6.51 -7.89
CA HIS A 262 -0.14 5.89 -8.89
C HIS A 262 -1.00 5.07 -9.83
N ILE A 263 -0.96 5.38 -11.13
CA ILE A 263 -1.77 4.71 -12.15
C ILE A 263 -0.85 4.16 -13.25
N TYR A 264 -0.89 2.85 -13.46
CA TYR A 264 -0.18 2.17 -14.56
C TYR A 264 -1.15 2.02 -15.74
N ALA A 265 -0.84 2.66 -16.87
CA ALA A 265 -1.72 2.72 -18.03
C ALA A 265 -0.94 2.80 -19.35
N ALA A 266 -1.52 2.26 -20.43
CA ALA A 266 -1.10 2.51 -21.82
C ALA A 266 -2.31 2.74 -22.73
N THR A 267 -2.07 3.31 -23.90
CA THR A 267 -3.07 3.37 -24.97
C THR A 267 -3.05 2.09 -25.80
N HIS A 268 -4.17 1.78 -26.47
CA HIS A 268 -4.28 0.58 -27.32
C HIS A 268 -3.66 0.75 -28.72
N GLY A 269 -2.92 1.84 -28.97
CA GLY A 269 -2.47 2.17 -30.33
C GLY A 269 -3.61 2.56 -31.29
N ASN A 270 -4.84 2.74 -30.79
CA ASN A 270 -6.04 3.06 -31.58
C ASN A 270 -6.14 4.56 -31.95
N GLY A 271 -5.06 5.34 -31.79
CA GLY A 271 -5.03 6.76 -32.17
C GLY A 271 -5.78 7.71 -31.23
N HIS A 272 -6.24 7.25 -30.06
CA HIS A 272 -6.90 8.07 -29.05
C HIS A 272 -6.07 8.20 -27.78
N ASP A 273 -5.90 9.44 -27.32
CA ASP A 273 -5.32 9.74 -26.01
C ASP A 273 -6.24 9.22 -24.89
N ARG A 274 -5.64 8.88 -23.74
CA ARG A 274 -6.41 8.55 -22.54
C ARG A 274 -6.23 9.64 -21.50
N ASP A 275 -7.33 10.22 -21.04
CA ASP A 275 -7.33 11.17 -19.94
C ASP A 275 -7.49 10.42 -18.61
N ILE A 276 -6.47 10.55 -17.77
CA ILE A 276 -6.51 10.17 -16.35
C ILE A 276 -6.86 11.44 -15.57
N ILE A 277 -7.99 11.40 -14.87
CA ILE A 277 -8.47 12.54 -14.09
C ILE A 277 -8.48 12.10 -12.62
N TRP A 278 -7.83 12.85 -11.74
CA TRP A 278 -7.84 12.60 -10.30
C TRP A 278 -8.05 13.92 -9.58
N ARG A 279 -9.24 14.07 -8.99
CA ARG A 279 -9.69 15.34 -8.38
C ARG A 279 -9.57 16.51 -9.38
N ASP A 280 -8.61 17.41 -9.15
CA ASP A 280 -8.32 18.60 -9.95
C ASP A 280 -7.18 18.40 -10.96
N GLN A 281 -6.45 17.30 -10.87
CA GLN A 281 -5.38 16.97 -11.79
C GLN A 281 -5.92 16.20 -12.98
N ARG A 282 -5.54 16.63 -14.18
CA ARG A 282 -5.73 15.88 -15.43
C ARG A 282 -4.36 15.58 -16.00
N ASN A 283 -4.14 14.31 -16.33
CA ASN A 283 -2.96 13.89 -17.06
C ASN A 283 -3.39 13.06 -18.28
N THR A 284 -2.88 13.44 -19.44
CA THR A 284 -3.22 12.82 -20.71
C THR A 284 -2.09 11.88 -21.11
N VAL A 285 -2.40 10.59 -21.21
CA VAL A 285 -1.50 9.57 -21.76
C VAL A 285 -1.65 9.61 -23.29
N PRO A 286 -0.62 10.03 -24.04
CA PRO A 286 -0.71 10.20 -25.48
C PRO A 286 -0.98 8.87 -26.19
N ALA A 287 -1.72 8.90 -27.30
CA ALA A 287 -2.04 7.76 -28.16
C ALA A 287 -0.78 7.04 -28.71
N ALA A 288 0.34 7.74 -28.79
CA ALA A 288 1.64 7.18 -29.19
C ALA A 288 2.31 6.37 -28.07
N GLN A 289 1.86 6.49 -26.83
CA GLN A 289 2.37 5.73 -25.70
C GLN A 289 1.71 4.35 -25.65
N VAL A 290 2.31 3.42 -26.41
CA VAL A 290 1.89 2.01 -26.49
C VAL A 290 2.48 1.18 -25.34
N VAL A 291 3.59 1.63 -24.75
CA VAL A 291 4.22 0.98 -23.59
C VAL A 291 3.62 1.54 -22.30
N PRO A 292 3.08 0.71 -21.40
CA PRO A 292 2.49 1.20 -20.17
C PRO A 292 3.56 1.78 -19.22
N ALA A 293 3.22 2.87 -18.54
CA ALA A 293 4.09 3.49 -17.56
C ALA A 293 3.27 3.99 -16.36
N TRP A 294 3.95 4.16 -15.22
CA TRP A 294 3.35 4.76 -14.04
C TRP A 294 3.19 6.26 -14.22
N GLN A 295 1.97 6.74 -13.99
CA GLN A 295 1.64 8.14 -13.83
C GLN A 295 1.37 8.42 -12.36
N THR A 296 1.93 9.50 -11.86
CA THR A 296 1.79 9.94 -10.47
C THR A 296 0.99 11.22 -10.44
N LEU A 297 -0.09 11.24 -9.65
CA LEU A 297 -0.96 12.39 -9.46
C LEU A 297 -1.03 12.70 -7.98
N THR A 298 -0.60 13.90 -7.59
CA THR A 298 -0.64 14.39 -6.20
C THR A 298 -1.72 15.43 -6.05
N THR A 299 -2.39 15.45 -4.89
CA THR A 299 -3.42 16.44 -4.56
C THR A 299 -3.42 16.65 -3.05
N ASP A 300 -3.31 17.91 -2.64
CA ASP A 300 -3.47 18.29 -1.24
C ASP A 300 -4.95 18.23 -0.84
N GLU A 301 -5.24 17.96 0.43
CA GLU A 301 -6.59 18.13 0.96
C GLU A 301 -6.97 19.62 0.88
N PRO A 302 -7.99 20.01 0.08
CA PRO A 302 -8.29 21.42 -0.08
C PRO A 302 -9.05 21.92 1.16
N ASP A 303 -8.43 22.84 1.89
CA ASP A 303 -9.17 23.88 2.61
C ASP A 303 -9.96 24.70 1.57
N ARG A 304 -11.16 24.22 1.18
CA ARG A 304 -12.35 24.94 0.65
C ARG A 304 -13.18 24.04 -0.25
N VAL A 305 -14.17 23.38 0.35
CA VAL A 305 -15.22 22.59 -0.32
C VAL A 305 -16.34 23.48 -0.92
N THR A 306 -16.30 24.80 -0.75
CA THR A 306 -17.43 25.67 -1.12
C THR A 306 -17.62 25.91 -2.62
N GLU A 307 -16.69 25.49 -3.49
CA GLU A 307 -16.72 25.84 -4.92
C GLU A 307 -16.70 24.64 -5.90
N ARG A 308 -16.69 23.38 -5.42
CA ARG A 308 -16.53 22.23 -6.34
C ARG A 308 -17.87 21.64 -6.82
N PRO A 309 -18.06 21.46 -8.14
CA PRO A 309 -19.20 20.75 -8.67
C PRO A 309 -19.09 19.24 -8.36
N PRO A 310 -20.18 18.57 -7.96
CA PRO A 310 -20.17 17.17 -7.52
C PRO A 310 -19.70 16.15 -8.57
N ALA A 311 -19.58 16.53 -9.84
CA ALA A 311 -19.11 15.66 -10.93
C ALA A 311 -17.59 15.50 -11.00
N ALA A 312 -16.80 16.45 -10.49
CA ALA A 312 -15.33 16.42 -10.62
C ALA A 312 -14.67 15.30 -9.79
N ASP A 313 -15.35 14.82 -8.75
CA ASP A 313 -14.86 13.72 -7.91
C ASP A 313 -15.22 12.32 -8.47
N LEU A 314 -16.01 12.23 -9.55
CA LEU A 314 -16.65 10.99 -10.00
C LEU A 314 -16.09 10.39 -11.30
N GLU A 315 -15.28 11.14 -12.06
CA GLU A 315 -14.77 10.69 -13.36
C GLU A 315 -13.25 10.49 -13.28
N LEU A 316 -12.80 9.25 -13.04
CA LEU A 316 -11.36 8.91 -13.03
C LEU A 316 -10.78 8.76 -14.46
N LEU A 317 -11.63 8.33 -15.40
CA LEU A 317 -11.24 7.98 -16.76
C LEU A 317 -12.30 8.47 -17.73
N ARG A 318 -11.87 9.22 -18.73
CA ARG A 318 -12.71 9.61 -19.86
C ARG A 318 -11.98 9.21 -21.14
N ASP A 319 -12.54 8.25 -21.85
CA ASP A 319 -12.25 8.15 -23.28
C ASP A 319 -12.81 9.41 -23.94
N GLY A 320 -12.16 9.91 -24.99
CA GLY A 320 -12.61 11.11 -25.72
C GLY A 320 -14.11 11.08 -26.11
N PRO A 321 -14.66 12.18 -26.67
CA PRO A 321 -16.10 12.52 -26.68
C PRO A 321 -17.11 11.53 -27.32
N THR A 322 -16.71 10.31 -27.67
CA THR A 322 -17.59 9.21 -28.08
C THR A 322 -17.38 8.01 -27.15
N GLN A 323 -18.35 7.76 -26.25
CA GLN A 323 -18.47 6.48 -25.56
C GLN A 323 -18.50 5.35 -26.59
N PRO A 324 -17.75 4.25 -26.41
CA PRO A 324 -17.88 3.10 -27.28
C PRO A 324 -19.26 2.46 -27.10
N ALA A 325 -19.87 2.03 -28.20
CA ALA A 325 -21.20 1.42 -28.23
C ALA A 325 -21.30 0.22 -27.27
N GLU A 326 -22.47 0.01 -26.65
CA GLU A 326 -22.71 -0.99 -25.60
C GLU A 326 -22.29 -2.43 -25.95
N SER A 327 -22.22 -2.79 -27.24
CA SER A 327 -21.69 -4.10 -27.69
C SER A 327 -20.17 -4.25 -27.53
N ALA A 328 -19.44 -3.18 -27.20
CA ALA A 328 -18.01 -3.14 -26.91
C ALA A 328 -17.68 -3.15 -25.40
N GLN A 329 -18.66 -3.44 -24.54
CA GLN A 329 -18.45 -3.68 -23.09
C GLN A 329 -17.55 -4.89 -22.78
N ARG A 330 -17.16 -5.69 -23.79
CA ARG A 330 -15.93 -6.47 -23.71
C ARG A 330 -14.77 -5.51 -23.89
N ALA A 331 -14.27 -4.97 -22.78
CA ALA A 331 -13.00 -4.26 -22.81
C ALA A 331 -11.97 -5.15 -23.54
N PRO A 332 -11.44 -4.75 -24.71
CA PRO A 332 -10.34 -5.45 -25.33
C PRO A 332 -9.21 -5.47 -24.30
N ALA A 333 -8.56 -6.62 -24.12
CA ALA A 333 -7.53 -6.89 -23.11
C ALA A 333 -6.70 -5.63 -22.79
N SER A 334 -7.09 -4.93 -21.73
CA SER A 334 -6.54 -3.62 -21.41
C SER A 334 -5.13 -3.81 -20.86
N PRO A 335 -4.10 -3.08 -21.34
CA PRO A 335 -2.74 -3.20 -20.82
C PRO A 335 -2.78 -3.04 -19.30
N ILE A 336 -2.13 -3.90 -18.50
CA ILE A 336 -2.28 -3.97 -17.03
C ILE A 336 -2.65 -2.60 -16.42
N TRP A 337 -3.88 -2.47 -15.91
CA TRP A 337 -4.28 -1.25 -15.22
C TRP A 337 -4.05 -1.46 -13.74
N SER A 338 -3.13 -0.71 -13.13
CA SER A 338 -2.93 -0.77 -11.69
C SER A 338 -3.14 0.60 -11.10
N MET A 339 -3.91 0.71 -10.02
CA MET A 339 -4.07 1.95 -9.28
C MET A 339 -3.85 1.73 -7.80
N ILE A 340 -2.99 2.56 -7.21
CA ILE A 340 -2.80 2.64 -5.77
C ILE A 340 -2.95 4.07 -5.31
N VAL A 341 -3.86 4.28 -4.37
CA VAL A 341 -4.11 5.57 -3.72
C VAL A 341 -3.71 5.46 -2.27
N TRP A 342 -2.89 6.40 -1.82
CA TRP A 342 -2.39 6.43 -0.45
C TRP A 342 -2.27 7.86 0.06
N GLY A 343 -2.15 7.99 1.38
CA GLY A 343 -1.86 9.24 2.08
C GLY A 343 -1.25 8.97 3.48
N PRO A 344 -0.82 10.01 4.20
CA PRO A 344 -0.21 9.89 5.54
C PRO A 344 -1.14 9.37 6.67
#